data_AF-A0A959CKK8-F1
#
_entry.id   AF-A0A959CKK8-F1
#
_cell.length_a   1.000
_cell.length_b   1.000
_cell.length_c   1.000
_cell.angle_alpha   90.00
_cell.angle_beta   90.00
_cell.angle_gamma   90.00
#
_symmetry.space_group_name_H-M   'P 1'
#
loop_
_entity.id
_entity.type
_entity.pdbx_description
1 polymer ?
#
loop_
_entity_poly.entity_id
_entity_poly.type
_entity_poly.pdbx_seq_one_letter_code
_entity_poly.pdbx_strand_id
1 'polypeptide(L)'
;MEDYPEYPCILSFRLRVVVIRDNLGNGGVSDAYAISVVEEVIEAFAVYGIYFDFDGVLGYQNSTDILTADLQSTEISNLITRNNNPPGRISIYIGSDAGSPSGIAGGIPGIATYVKGYLPGSGLAVHEIGHCLGLYHTFRGSEDYCEDLNPDYVDLNIENSYCDPLEEDLYSCSDCVPDTPTDPWMYVGDINGPYDVAIYDPITQTCSVNPLQPFPIVDIHNYMSYYLACYEHFTPGQVSRMKKVVHFIQDLSGSVSFDYRFLLNTLSDKLIITADTDWDEPVEVCTDVYVEAPNTLTITSTASIHQGLKFVIKPGAQLRLEGGTMTDAGDGYWKGIEVWGDANATQIPNTGQGKLYIGGGAVIEYATEAIVAFNPNPPGGDVEATGGGLVLAFDSYFRNNARSVEYRRYEGQNYGRFVNCTFTIDGGHYGHPFREHVKLNGVRGLQFIDCTFSNDTGTGDVFLGKGAGIHSLDANFAVGGSGTTFQKLRFGVRAGAAKGAEGFMIRDATFRELEKGVLAEAANHFTVTRCTLDVGGHVSNLPPFLVSQ
;
A
#
# COMPACT_ATOMS: atom_id res chain seq x y z
N MET A 1 4.52 28.91 -5.94
CA MET A 1 4.06 27.51 -5.81
C MET A 1 3.90 27.01 -7.22
N GLU A 2 5.00 26.56 -7.81
CA GLU A 2 4.90 25.72 -9.00
C GLU A 2 4.53 24.33 -8.48
N ASP A 3 3.44 23.77 -9.00
CA ASP A 3 3.03 22.39 -8.70
C ASP A 3 4.12 21.46 -9.23
N TYR A 4 4.90 20.83 -8.35
CA TYR A 4 5.60 19.61 -8.73
C TYR A 4 4.52 18.62 -9.13
N PRO A 5 4.54 18.02 -10.34
CA PRO A 5 3.71 16.87 -10.59
C PRO A 5 4.16 15.80 -9.60
N GLU A 6 3.36 15.63 -8.55
CA GLU A 6 3.56 14.61 -7.54
C GLU A 6 3.35 13.27 -8.24
N TYR A 7 4.33 12.38 -8.12
CA TYR A 7 4.16 11.01 -8.58
C TYR A 7 3.37 10.30 -7.48
N PRO A 8 2.09 9.95 -7.69
CA PRO A 8 1.23 9.49 -6.60
C PRO A 8 1.45 8.01 -6.27
N CYS A 9 2.25 7.31 -7.08
CA CYS A 9 2.57 5.90 -6.93
C CYS A 9 3.29 5.62 -5.60
N ILE A 10 2.73 4.72 -4.81
CA ILE A 10 3.40 4.14 -3.64
C ILE A 10 4.54 3.24 -4.11
N LEU A 11 5.73 3.44 -3.54
CA LEU A 11 6.92 2.63 -3.82
C LEU A 11 7.25 1.74 -2.63
N SER A 12 7.67 0.51 -2.90
CA SER A 12 8.20 -0.41 -1.90
C SER A 12 9.53 -0.96 -2.39
N PHE A 13 10.57 -0.87 -1.57
CA PHE A 13 11.92 -1.35 -1.89
C PHE A 13 12.30 -2.54 -1.02
N ARG A 14 12.86 -3.59 -1.60
CA ARG A 14 13.41 -4.70 -0.82
C ARG A 14 14.65 -4.24 -0.06
N LEU A 15 14.61 -4.41 1.26
CA LEU A 15 15.71 -4.05 2.15
C LEU A 15 16.49 -5.29 2.58
N ARG A 16 17.79 -5.09 2.83
CA ARG A 16 18.65 -6.04 3.50
C ARG A 16 19.43 -5.30 4.56
N VAL A 17 19.54 -5.89 5.75
CA VAL A 17 20.27 -5.28 6.86
C VAL A 17 21.38 -6.24 7.25
N VAL A 18 22.61 -5.72 7.37
CA VAL A 18 23.80 -6.53 7.65
C VAL A 18 24.58 -5.93 8.80
N VAL A 19 24.71 -6.68 9.88
CA VAL A 19 25.55 -6.30 11.02
C VAL A 19 26.99 -6.71 10.74
N ILE A 20 27.90 -5.74 10.83
CA ILE A 20 29.34 -5.98 10.72
C ILE A 20 29.89 -6.38 12.09
N ARG A 21 30.67 -7.47 12.10
CA ARG A 21 31.34 -8.00 13.30
C ARG A 21 32.83 -8.18 13.03
N ASP A 22 33.60 -8.45 14.06
CA ASP A 22 35.01 -8.79 13.89
C ASP A 22 35.19 -10.16 13.19
N ASN A 23 36.42 -10.50 12.81
CA ASN A 23 36.74 -11.76 12.12
C ASN A 23 36.39 -13.03 12.93
N LEU A 24 36.21 -12.91 14.24
CA LEU A 24 35.82 -14.00 15.13
C LEU A 24 34.30 -14.05 15.36
N GLY A 25 33.55 -13.11 14.78
CA GLY A 25 32.11 -12.97 14.95
C GLY A 25 31.69 -12.32 16.27
N ASN A 26 32.61 -11.62 16.95
CA ASN A 26 32.31 -10.84 18.15
C ASN A 26 32.21 -9.34 17.81
N GLY A 27 31.74 -8.56 18.78
CA GLY A 27 31.50 -7.13 18.61
C GLY A 27 30.35 -6.82 17.65
N GLY A 28 30.34 -5.60 17.12
CA GLY A 28 29.21 -5.08 16.35
C GLY A 28 28.00 -4.76 17.24
N VAL A 29 26.91 -4.36 16.59
CA VAL A 29 25.66 -4.02 17.28
C VAL A 29 24.82 -5.26 17.59
N SER A 30 23.93 -5.15 18.58
CA SER A 30 22.92 -6.18 18.85
C SER A 30 21.82 -6.19 17.80
N ASP A 31 21.10 -7.32 17.67
CA ASP A 31 19.98 -7.46 16.73
C ASP A 31 18.89 -6.42 17.00
N ALA A 32 18.55 -6.18 18.27
CA ALA A 32 17.56 -5.17 18.67
C ALA A 32 17.98 -3.75 18.27
N TYR A 33 19.28 -3.44 18.36
CA TYR A 33 19.82 -2.15 17.93
C TYR A 33 19.77 -2.01 16.41
N ALA A 34 20.13 -3.05 15.66
CA ALA A 34 20.04 -3.04 14.21
C ALA A 34 18.59 -2.88 13.73
N ILE A 35 17.64 -3.54 14.40
CA ILE A 35 16.21 -3.41 14.11
C ILE A 35 15.71 -1.99 14.39
N SER A 36 16.08 -1.36 15.52
CA SER A 36 15.61 0.00 15.82
C SER A 36 16.10 1.04 14.80
N VAL A 37 17.31 0.87 14.25
CA VAL A 37 17.81 1.75 13.17
C VAL A 37 16.99 1.59 11.89
N VAL A 38 16.52 0.37 11.61
CA VAL A 38 15.74 0.07 10.41
C VAL A 38 14.28 0.50 10.56
N GLU A 39 13.71 0.36 11.76
CA GLU A 39 12.40 0.89 12.11
C GLU A 39 12.35 2.41 11.90
N GLU A 40 13.38 3.14 12.34
CA GLU A 40 13.51 4.58 12.09
C GLU A 40 13.51 4.94 10.60
N VAL A 41 14.21 4.16 9.75
CA VAL A 41 14.16 4.32 8.29
C VAL A 41 12.76 4.05 7.76
N ILE A 42 12.12 2.96 8.16
CA ILE A 42 10.79 2.59 7.68
C ILE A 42 9.78 3.69 8.03
N GLU A 43 9.79 4.18 9.28
CA GLU A 43 8.88 5.21 9.77
C GLU A 43 9.08 6.55 9.06
N ALA A 44 10.34 6.99 8.90
CA ALA A 44 10.64 8.28 8.29
C ALA A 44 10.21 8.38 6.82
N PHE A 45 10.24 7.27 6.07
CA PHE A 45 9.85 7.26 4.65
C PHE A 45 8.37 6.93 4.42
N ALA A 46 7.73 6.18 5.32
CA ALA A 46 6.35 5.72 5.16
C ALA A 46 5.34 6.87 4.97
N VAL A 47 5.57 8.00 5.66
CA VAL A 47 4.72 9.21 5.55
C VAL A 47 4.73 9.84 4.15
N TYR A 48 5.72 9.50 3.32
CA TYR A 48 5.86 9.99 1.95
C TYR A 48 5.42 8.96 0.89
N GLY A 49 4.82 7.84 1.30
CA GLY A 49 4.44 6.75 0.41
C GLY A 49 5.63 5.97 -0.15
N ILE A 50 6.76 5.97 0.57
CA ILE A 50 7.95 5.18 0.26
C ILE A 50 8.14 4.16 1.38
N TYR A 51 8.11 2.88 1.04
CA TYR A 51 8.15 1.78 1.99
C TYR A 51 9.33 0.86 1.75
N PHE A 52 9.67 0.05 2.75
CA PHE A 52 10.73 -0.94 2.67
C PHE A 52 10.25 -2.33 3.09
N ASP A 53 10.38 -3.30 2.19
CA ASP A 53 10.14 -4.73 2.45
C ASP A 53 11.38 -5.32 3.14
N PHE A 54 11.39 -5.25 4.46
CA PHE A 54 12.34 -5.92 5.33
C PHE A 54 11.70 -7.16 5.97
N ASP A 55 12.30 -8.32 5.76
CA ASP A 55 11.78 -9.61 6.26
C ASP A 55 12.11 -9.89 7.74
N GLY A 56 12.70 -8.91 8.45
CA GLY A 56 13.16 -9.06 9.82
C GLY A 56 14.43 -9.90 9.98
N VAL A 57 15.00 -10.40 8.89
CA VAL A 57 16.19 -11.28 8.94
C VAL A 57 17.45 -10.46 8.76
N LEU A 58 18.27 -10.42 9.82
CA LEU A 58 19.59 -9.79 9.78
C LEU A 58 20.62 -10.70 9.10
N GLY A 59 21.40 -10.11 8.21
CA GLY A 59 22.66 -10.68 7.75
C GLY A 59 23.81 -10.35 8.70
N TYR A 60 24.86 -11.16 8.66
CA TYR A 60 26.09 -10.93 9.42
C TYR A 60 27.30 -11.01 8.52
N GLN A 61 28.22 -10.07 8.68
CA GLN A 61 29.49 -10.07 7.95
C GLN A 61 30.65 -9.85 8.93
N ASN A 62 31.52 -10.86 9.00
CA ASN A 62 32.69 -10.85 9.87
C ASN A 62 33.87 -10.25 9.11
N SER A 63 34.26 -9.03 9.45
CA SER A 63 35.44 -8.34 8.93
C SER A 63 35.91 -7.29 9.92
N THR A 64 37.03 -7.57 10.61
CA THR A 64 37.66 -6.58 11.50
C THR A 64 38.05 -5.32 10.73
N ASP A 65 38.53 -5.46 9.49
CA ASP A 65 38.94 -4.33 8.66
C ASP A 65 37.76 -3.38 8.40
N ILE A 66 36.57 -3.89 8.06
CA ILE A 66 35.35 -3.08 7.88
C ILE A 66 34.84 -2.55 9.22
N LEU A 67 34.89 -3.35 10.29
CA LEU A 67 34.39 -2.93 11.60
C LEU A 67 35.14 -1.71 12.15
N THR A 68 36.44 -1.61 11.86
CA THR A 68 37.32 -0.53 12.35
C THR A 68 37.66 0.52 11.28
N ALA A 69 37.13 0.38 10.07
CA ALA A 69 37.45 1.25 8.95
C ALA A 69 36.97 2.70 9.16
N ASP A 70 37.73 3.62 8.56
CA ASP A 70 37.24 4.97 8.28
C ASP A 70 36.23 4.92 7.11
N LEU A 71 35.26 5.84 7.08
CA LEU A 71 34.22 5.86 6.03
C LEU A 71 34.80 6.02 4.63
N GLN A 72 35.91 6.75 4.50
CA GLN A 72 36.60 7.00 3.23
C GLN A 72 37.55 5.85 2.82
N SER A 73 37.53 4.72 3.54
CA SER A 73 38.44 3.61 3.26
C SER A 73 38.02 2.81 2.03
N THR A 74 38.99 2.13 1.43
CA THR A 74 38.75 1.23 0.29
C THR A 74 37.86 0.04 0.67
N GLU A 75 37.88 -0.40 1.93
CA GLU A 75 37.06 -1.48 2.45
C GLU A 75 35.58 -1.10 2.44
N ILE A 76 35.24 0.09 2.96
CA ILE A 76 33.87 0.63 2.96
C ILE A 76 33.42 0.89 1.53
N SER A 77 34.24 1.58 0.72
CA SER A 77 33.94 1.82 -0.69
C SER A 77 33.65 0.52 -1.45
N ASN A 78 34.48 -0.52 -1.28
CA ASN A 78 34.22 -1.82 -1.90
C ASN A 78 32.95 -2.49 -1.39
N LEU A 79 32.62 -2.36 -0.09
CA LEU A 79 31.42 -2.94 0.51
C LEU A 79 30.13 -2.38 -0.11
N ILE A 80 30.08 -1.06 -0.30
CA ILE A 80 28.88 -0.35 -0.76
C ILE A 80 28.80 -0.23 -2.29
N THR A 81 29.92 -0.37 -3.02
CA THR A 81 29.95 -0.26 -4.51
C THR A 81 30.10 -1.59 -5.24
N ARG A 82 30.82 -2.58 -4.68
CA ARG A 82 31.11 -3.85 -5.38
C ARG A 82 30.22 -4.98 -4.88
N ASN A 83 29.10 -5.18 -5.58
CA ASN A 83 28.35 -6.44 -5.82
C ASN A 83 28.41 -7.59 -4.77
N ASN A 84 28.55 -7.28 -3.48
CA ASN A 84 28.34 -8.18 -2.34
C ASN A 84 26.91 -8.08 -1.80
N ASN A 85 26.13 -7.16 -2.37
CA ASN A 85 24.70 -7.07 -2.18
C ASN A 85 24.02 -8.08 -3.13
N PRO A 86 23.22 -9.04 -2.64
CA PRO A 86 22.41 -9.86 -3.53
C PRO A 86 21.60 -8.98 -4.47
N PRO A 87 21.47 -9.34 -5.76
CA PRO A 87 20.79 -8.50 -6.73
C PRO A 87 19.37 -8.19 -6.28
N GLY A 88 19.02 -6.90 -6.37
CA GLY A 88 17.66 -6.43 -6.16
C GLY A 88 17.26 -6.14 -4.71
N ARG A 89 18.18 -5.63 -3.89
CA ARG A 89 17.88 -5.05 -2.58
C ARG A 89 18.68 -3.78 -2.34
N ILE A 90 18.19 -2.88 -1.49
CA ILE A 90 19.00 -1.84 -0.85
C ILE A 90 19.60 -2.44 0.42
N SER A 91 20.92 -2.33 0.61
CA SER A 91 21.61 -2.86 1.80
C SER A 91 21.97 -1.76 2.79
N ILE A 92 21.62 -1.94 4.06
CA ILE A 92 22.13 -1.14 5.18
C ILE A 92 23.16 -1.98 5.92
N TYR A 93 24.44 -1.59 5.83
CA TYR A 93 25.52 -2.19 6.59
C TYR A 93 25.73 -1.40 7.89
N ILE A 94 25.63 -2.06 9.03
CA ILE A 94 25.72 -1.42 10.35
C ILE A 94 27.03 -1.82 11.01
N GLY A 95 27.90 -0.83 11.21
CA GLY A 95 29.20 -0.94 11.89
C GLY A 95 29.09 -0.94 13.42
N SER A 96 30.17 -0.57 14.09
CA SER A 96 30.19 -0.42 15.55
C SER A 96 29.32 0.76 16.00
N ASP A 97 28.73 0.66 17.19
CA ASP A 97 28.04 1.74 17.91
C ASP A 97 28.98 2.73 18.62
N ALA A 98 30.30 2.57 18.48
CA ALA A 98 31.27 3.44 19.12
C ALA A 98 31.50 4.73 18.34
N GLY A 99 31.48 5.86 19.05
CA GLY A 99 31.78 7.18 18.50
C GLY A 99 30.55 7.93 17.99
N SER A 100 30.80 9.09 17.38
CA SER A 100 29.75 9.91 16.78
C SER A 100 29.13 9.20 15.57
N PRO A 101 27.84 9.44 15.29
CA PRO A 101 27.20 8.84 14.13
C PRO A 101 27.87 9.31 12.85
N SER A 102 28.16 8.39 11.94
CA SER A 102 28.73 8.72 10.63
C SER A 102 28.33 7.67 9.59
N GLY A 103 28.01 8.10 8.37
CA GLY A 103 27.49 7.26 7.31
C GLY A 103 28.09 7.58 5.95
N ILE A 104 27.90 6.67 4.99
CA ILE A 104 28.20 6.89 3.58
C ILE A 104 27.35 5.97 2.68
N ALA A 105 26.74 6.55 1.66
CA ALA A 105 26.04 5.83 0.60
C ALA A 105 26.97 5.45 -0.56
N GLY A 106 26.66 4.33 -1.23
CA GLY A 106 27.46 3.83 -2.36
C GLY A 106 27.28 4.60 -3.66
N GLY A 107 26.41 5.61 -3.68
CA GLY A 107 26.15 6.48 -4.82
C GLY A 107 24.84 7.24 -4.67
N ILE A 108 24.61 8.17 -5.60
CA ILE A 108 23.38 8.96 -5.73
C ILE A 108 22.87 8.83 -7.17
N PRO A 109 21.93 7.93 -7.48
CA PRO A 109 21.37 6.90 -6.58
C PRO A 109 22.35 5.76 -6.29
N GLY A 110 22.05 4.97 -5.26
CA GLY A 110 22.87 3.85 -4.76
C GLY A 110 22.02 2.69 -4.25
N ILE A 111 22.63 1.52 -4.02
CA ILE A 111 21.95 0.32 -3.50
C ILE A 111 22.49 -0.16 -2.17
N ALA A 112 23.37 0.63 -1.56
CA ALA A 112 23.94 0.29 -0.27
C ALA A 112 24.39 1.53 0.47
N THR A 113 24.27 1.48 1.79
CA THR A 113 24.88 2.44 2.72
C THR A 113 25.62 1.69 3.81
N TYR A 114 26.65 2.32 4.36
CA TYR A 114 27.30 1.92 5.60
C TYR A 114 27.10 3.01 6.65
N VAL A 115 26.66 2.62 7.85
CA VAL A 115 26.44 3.52 9.00
C VAL A 115 27.13 2.98 10.25
N LYS A 116 27.69 3.87 11.08
CA LYS A 116 28.31 3.53 12.38
C LYS A 116 28.11 4.64 13.42
N GLY A 117 28.47 4.37 14.67
CA GLY A 117 28.28 5.26 15.82
C GLY A 117 26.93 5.06 16.51
N TYR A 118 26.55 6.00 17.38
CA TYR A 118 25.26 5.95 18.10
C TYR A 118 24.08 6.36 17.20
N LEU A 119 23.47 5.39 16.54
CA LEU A 119 22.50 5.60 15.44
C LEU A 119 21.03 5.79 15.86
N PRO A 120 20.47 5.08 16.87
CA PRO A 120 19.04 5.15 17.14
C PRO A 120 18.58 6.58 17.44
N GLY A 121 17.62 7.06 16.65
CA GLY A 121 17.06 8.41 16.77
C GLY A 121 17.96 9.53 16.23
N SER A 122 19.02 9.19 15.49
CA SER A 122 19.91 10.17 14.88
C SER A 122 19.43 10.64 13.50
N GLY A 123 18.53 9.90 12.84
CA GLY A 123 18.14 10.11 11.46
C GLY A 123 19.25 9.85 10.43
N LEU A 124 20.44 9.38 10.84
CA LEU A 124 21.56 9.17 9.91
C LEU A 124 21.26 8.10 8.86
N ALA A 125 20.67 6.98 9.28
CA ALA A 125 20.32 5.94 8.31
C ALA A 125 19.25 6.43 7.32
N VAL A 126 18.37 7.33 7.75
CA VAL A 126 17.36 7.98 6.89
C VAL A 126 18.05 8.83 5.81
N HIS A 127 19.01 9.67 6.24
CA HIS A 127 19.84 10.49 5.35
C HIS A 127 20.54 9.65 4.27
N GLU A 128 21.23 8.59 4.67
CA GLU A 128 21.98 7.76 3.72
C GLU A 128 21.08 6.97 2.74
N ILE A 129 19.87 6.61 3.18
CA ILE A 129 18.86 6.03 2.30
C ILE A 129 18.32 7.09 1.33
N GLY A 130 18.22 8.35 1.74
CA GLY A 130 17.92 9.49 0.86
C GLY A 130 18.90 9.56 -0.32
N HIS A 131 20.20 9.42 -0.06
CA HIS A 131 21.21 9.29 -1.13
C HIS A 131 20.99 8.08 -2.03
N CYS A 132 20.69 6.90 -1.45
CA CYS A 132 20.37 5.71 -2.24
C CYS A 132 19.19 5.96 -3.21
N LEU A 133 18.23 6.79 -2.81
CA LEU A 133 17.07 7.19 -3.60
C LEU A 133 17.29 8.43 -4.49
N GLY A 134 18.52 8.94 -4.56
CA GLY A 134 18.92 9.98 -5.52
C GLY A 134 18.84 11.42 -4.99
N LEU A 135 18.79 11.61 -3.67
CA LEU A 135 18.90 12.94 -3.06
C LEU A 135 20.36 13.34 -2.88
N TYR A 136 20.65 14.62 -3.11
CA TYR A 136 21.90 15.25 -2.71
C TYR A 136 21.77 15.87 -1.33
N HIS A 137 22.90 16.24 -0.73
CA HIS A 137 22.90 17.13 0.41
C HIS A 137 22.24 18.47 0.08
N THR A 138 21.60 19.12 1.05
CA THR A 138 21.00 20.47 0.89
C THR A 138 22.03 21.54 0.53
N PHE A 139 23.29 21.31 0.89
CA PHE A 139 24.47 22.09 0.54
C PHE A 139 25.34 21.29 -0.44
N ARG A 140 26.12 21.92 -1.31
CA ARG A 140 26.92 21.22 -2.35
C ARG A 140 28.44 21.24 -2.13
N GLY A 141 28.89 21.27 -0.89
CA GLY A 141 30.33 21.31 -0.52
C GLY A 141 30.86 22.72 -0.26
N SER A 142 32.17 22.85 -0.03
CA SER A 142 32.83 24.11 0.41
C SER A 142 32.94 25.19 -0.68
N GLU A 143 33.14 26.45 -0.27
CA GLU A 143 33.16 27.70 -1.07
C GLU A 143 33.92 27.67 -2.42
N ASP A 144 34.83 26.72 -2.64
CA ASP A 144 35.70 26.65 -3.83
C ASP A 144 35.31 25.58 -4.87
N TYR A 145 34.43 24.62 -4.56
CA TYR A 145 34.17 23.47 -5.44
C TYR A 145 32.78 22.84 -5.16
N CYS A 146 31.88 22.79 -6.16
CA CYS A 146 30.71 21.91 -6.08
C CYS A 146 31.18 20.45 -6.31
N GLU A 147 31.63 19.75 -5.26
CA GLU A 147 32.28 18.41 -5.37
C GLU A 147 31.31 17.26 -5.66
N ASP A 148 30.01 17.43 -5.38
CA ASP A 148 29.00 16.36 -5.57
C ASP A 148 28.63 16.09 -7.05
N LEU A 149 29.18 16.87 -7.97
CA LEU A 149 29.18 16.53 -9.40
C LEU A 149 30.50 15.87 -9.76
N ASN A 150 30.47 14.54 -9.89
CA ASN A 150 31.29 13.95 -10.93
C ASN A 150 30.81 14.56 -12.27
N PRO A 151 31.65 15.27 -13.05
CA PRO A 151 31.26 15.90 -14.31
C PRO A 151 30.77 14.90 -15.38
N ASP A 152 30.92 13.58 -15.14
CA ASP A 152 30.35 12.52 -15.97
C ASP A 152 28.87 12.20 -15.63
N TYR A 153 28.32 12.73 -14.53
CA TYR A 153 26.91 12.58 -14.15
C TYR A 153 26.09 13.74 -14.73
N VAL A 154 25.50 13.49 -15.89
CA VAL A 154 24.40 14.32 -16.40
C VAL A 154 23.23 14.10 -15.44
N ASP A 155 22.92 15.11 -14.62
CA ASP A 155 21.65 15.16 -13.87
C ASP A 155 20.56 14.82 -14.87
N LEU A 156 19.72 13.86 -14.51
CA LEU A 156 18.71 13.30 -15.40
C LEU A 156 18.07 14.48 -16.13
N ASN A 157 18.02 14.45 -17.47
CA ASN A 157 17.20 15.36 -18.27
C ASN A 157 15.71 15.11 -17.92
N ILE A 158 15.35 15.30 -16.66
CA ILE A 158 14.03 15.66 -16.20
C ILE A 158 13.82 16.98 -16.93
N GLU A 159 12.94 16.99 -17.92
CA GLU A 159 12.47 18.24 -18.49
C GLU A 159 11.96 19.07 -17.30
N ASN A 160 12.72 20.11 -16.90
CA ASN A 160 12.63 20.89 -15.65
C ASN A 160 13.53 20.48 -14.45
N SER A 161 14.65 19.77 -14.65
CA SER A 161 15.77 19.87 -13.70
C SER A 161 16.25 21.32 -13.73
N TYR A 162 15.97 22.06 -12.66
CA TYR A 162 16.48 23.42 -12.41
C TYR A 162 17.99 23.45 -12.16
N CYS A 163 18.72 22.41 -12.56
CA CYS A 163 20.17 22.35 -12.48
C CYS A 163 20.71 22.82 -13.81
N ASP A 164 20.53 24.11 -14.08
CA ASP A 164 21.22 24.76 -15.17
C ASP A 164 22.68 25.01 -14.72
N PRO A 165 23.68 24.30 -15.27
CA PRO A 165 25.08 24.59 -14.98
C PRO A 165 25.55 25.93 -15.57
N LEU A 166 24.68 26.71 -16.23
CA LEU A 166 25.02 27.96 -16.92
C LEU A 166 24.55 29.25 -16.20
N GLU A 167 23.92 29.19 -15.04
CA GLU A 167 23.80 30.40 -14.20
C GLU A 167 25.08 30.58 -13.37
N GLU A 168 26.00 31.39 -13.93
CA GLU A 168 27.30 31.82 -13.39
C GLU A 168 27.27 32.56 -12.04
N ASP A 169 26.22 32.42 -11.22
CA ASP A 169 26.19 33.03 -9.90
C ASP A 169 26.96 32.15 -8.91
N LEU A 170 27.91 32.77 -8.19
CA LEU A 170 28.73 32.19 -7.11
C LEU A 170 27.93 31.59 -5.92
N TYR A 171 26.61 31.49 -6.04
CA TYR A 171 25.65 30.92 -5.10
C TYR A 171 24.94 29.65 -5.65
N SER A 172 25.41 29.09 -6.77
CA SER A 172 24.75 28.06 -7.60
C SER A 172 24.96 26.60 -7.17
N CYS A 173 25.59 26.34 -6.03
CA CYS A 173 25.73 24.98 -5.49
C CYS A 173 24.43 24.56 -4.74
N SER A 174 23.35 24.27 -5.48
CA SER A 174 22.04 23.81 -4.94
C SER A 174 21.83 22.30 -5.10
N ASP A 175 21.08 21.66 -4.22
CA ASP A 175 20.76 20.22 -4.21
C ASP A 175 19.84 19.71 -5.35
N CYS A 176 19.57 20.56 -6.35
CA CYS A 176 18.65 20.29 -7.46
C CYS A 176 17.17 20.12 -7.07
N VAL A 177 16.73 20.67 -5.94
CA VAL A 177 15.35 20.64 -5.49
C VAL A 177 14.85 22.08 -5.22
N PRO A 178 13.92 22.64 -6.02
CA PRO A 178 13.58 24.07 -5.88
C PRO A 178 12.89 24.49 -4.56
N ASP A 179 12.36 23.55 -3.77
CA ASP A 179 11.69 23.84 -2.49
C ASP A 179 12.57 23.56 -1.27
N THR A 180 13.83 23.16 -1.46
CA THR A 180 14.82 23.16 -0.40
C THR A 180 15.50 24.52 -0.38
N PRO A 181 15.50 25.22 0.78
CA PRO A 181 16.20 26.49 0.90
C PRO A 181 17.70 26.34 0.69
N THR A 182 18.35 27.38 0.17
CA THR A 182 19.80 27.41 0.00
C THR A 182 20.50 27.17 1.34
N ASP A 183 21.42 26.20 1.36
CA ASP A 183 22.27 25.88 2.51
C ASP A 183 23.74 26.20 2.18
N PRO A 184 24.20 27.44 2.43
CA PRO A 184 25.49 27.91 1.91
C PRO A 184 26.72 27.46 2.72
N TRP A 185 26.57 26.71 3.83
CA TRP A 185 27.69 26.40 4.72
C TRP A 185 27.88 24.90 4.99
N MET A 186 29.01 24.38 4.52
CA MET A 186 29.54 23.04 4.85
C MET A 186 30.27 23.00 6.20
N TYR A 187 30.21 24.04 7.05
CA TYR A 187 31.03 24.07 8.27
C TYR A 187 30.49 23.09 9.32
N VAL A 188 30.89 21.83 9.19
CA VAL A 188 30.77 20.77 10.18
C VAL A 188 31.56 21.23 11.40
N GLY A 189 30.85 21.80 12.39
CA GLY A 189 31.47 22.62 13.43
C GLY A 189 30.70 22.68 14.74
N ASP A 190 30.17 21.53 15.16
CA ASP A 190 29.70 21.19 16.51
C ASP A 190 28.24 21.36 16.94
N ILE A 191 27.30 22.10 16.34
CA ILE A 191 26.01 22.43 17.04
C ILE A 191 26.28 23.12 18.41
N ASN A 192 25.74 24.31 18.61
CA ASN A 192 25.98 25.16 19.80
C ASN A 192 27.36 25.87 19.86
N GLY A 193 28.12 25.87 18.79
CA GLY A 193 29.26 26.76 18.55
C GLY A 193 28.80 28.19 18.22
N PRO A 194 29.64 29.22 18.48
CA PRO A 194 29.30 30.62 18.22
C PRO A 194 29.12 30.95 16.72
N TYR A 195 29.53 30.04 15.83
CA TYR A 195 29.41 30.16 14.37
C TYR A 195 28.44 29.12 13.77
N ASP A 196 27.73 28.35 14.60
CA ASP A 196 26.81 27.34 14.09
C ASP A 196 25.48 27.93 13.65
N VAL A 197 24.88 27.28 12.65
CA VAL A 197 23.59 27.62 12.07
C VAL A 197 22.43 27.05 12.90
N ALA A 198 22.62 25.89 13.51
CA ALA A 198 21.65 25.24 14.40
C ALA A 198 22.07 25.31 15.87
N ILE A 199 21.09 25.53 16.75
CA ILE A 199 21.21 25.45 18.20
C ILE A 199 20.35 24.27 18.65
N TYR A 200 20.96 23.30 19.34
CA TYR A 200 20.26 22.18 19.97
C TYR A 200 20.26 22.37 21.48
N ASP A 201 19.08 22.50 22.08
CA ASP A 201 18.93 22.50 23.53
C ASP A 201 18.80 21.05 24.04
N PRO A 202 19.79 20.50 24.75
CA PRO A 202 19.75 19.12 25.23
C PRO A 202 18.76 18.91 26.39
N ILE A 203 18.25 19.98 27.03
CA ILE A 203 17.28 19.91 28.12
C ILE A 203 15.86 19.79 27.56
N THR A 204 15.53 20.60 26.56
CA THR A 204 14.21 20.59 25.91
C THR A 204 14.14 19.68 24.70
N GLN A 205 15.28 19.19 24.19
CA GLN A 205 15.41 18.41 22.97
C GLN A 205 14.83 19.13 21.76
N THR A 206 15.07 20.44 21.67
CA THR A 206 14.53 21.28 20.60
C THR A 206 15.64 21.91 19.78
N CYS A 207 15.43 22.01 18.47
CA CYS A 207 16.30 22.72 17.55
C CYS A 207 15.77 24.11 17.20
N SER A 208 16.68 25.05 16.98
CA SER A 208 16.36 26.39 16.51
C SER A 208 17.50 26.97 15.67
N VAL A 209 17.17 27.85 14.73
CA VAL A 209 18.17 28.57 13.94
C VAL A 209 18.85 29.61 14.82
N ASN A 210 20.18 29.67 14.75
CA ASN A 210 20.97 30.64 15.51
C ASN A 210 20.66 32.08 15.03
N PRO A 211 20.13 32.96 15.91
CA PRO A 211 19.69 34.31 15.53
C PRO A 211 20.83 35.26 15.16
N LEU A 212 22.09 34.88 15.43
CA LEU A 212 23.27 35.66 15.10
C LEU A 212 23.79 35.40 13.67
N GLN A 213 23.17 34.46 12.94
CA GLN A 213 23.59 34.10 11.59
C GLN A 213 23.00 35.05 10.54
N PRO A 214 23.76 35.39 9.49
CA PRO A 214 23.31 36.32 8.46
C PRO A 214 22.30 35.72 7.47
N PHE A 215 22.07 34.41 7.50
CA PHE A 215 21.19 33.69 6.55
C PHE A 215 19.94 33.13 7.26
N PRO A 216 18.77 33.76 7.11
CA PRO A 216 17.55 33.34 7.79
C PRO A 216 16.80 32.19 7.08
N ILE A 217 17.38 31.55 6.05
CA ILE A 217 16.66 30.66 5.13
C ILE A 217 17.39 29.31 4.96
N VAL A 218 17.69 28.65 6.07
CA VAL A 218 18.21 27.27 6.09
C VAL A 218 17.19 26.34 6.73
N ASP A 219 17.04 25.14 6.18
CA ASP A 219 16.17 24.12 6.75
C ASP A 219 16.99 23.13 7.60
N ILE A 220 17.19 23.50 8.86
CA ILE A 220 17.98 22.68 9.80
C ILE A 220 17.33 21.35 10.15
N HIS A 221 16.07 21.13 9.77
CA HIS A 221 15.36 19.88 10.03
C HIS A 221 15.28 18.96 8.82
N ASN A 222 15.86 19.36 7.68
CA ASN A 222 15.93 18.51 6.52
C ASN A 222 16.87 17.33 6.77
N TYR A 223 16.41 16.10 6.48
CA TYR A 223 17.23 14.89 6.60
C TYR A 223 18.51 14.95 5.75
N MET A 224 18.52 15.69 4.63
CA MET A 224 19.68 15.82 3.75
C MET A 224 20.62 16.99 4.11
N SER A 225 20.38 17.66 5.23
CA SER A 225 21.34 18.60 5.82
C SER A 225 22.41 17.86 6.62
N TYR A 226 23.29 18.58 7.34
CA TYR A 226 24.26 18.00 8.29
C TYR A 226 23.96 18.37 9.75
N TYR A 227 22.74 18.86 10.04
CA TYR A 227 22.30 19.18 11.39
C TYR A 227 21.68 17.94 12.07
N LEU A 228 22.48 16.87 12.19
CA LEU A 228 22.04 15.52 12.58
C LEU A 228 21.12 15.45 13.81
N ALA A 229 21.33 16.29 14.83
CA ALA A 229 20.49 16.30 16.03
C ALA A 229 19.09 16.92 15.82
N CYS A 230 18.82 17.44 14.63
CA CYS A 230 17.64 18.24 14.30
C CYS A 230 16.80 17.66 13.16
N TYR A 231 17.12 16.49 12.61
CA TYR A 231 16.41 15.95 11.47
C TYR A 231 14.94 15.60 11.78
N GLU A 232 14.03 16.03 10.90
CA GLU A 232 12.58 15.78 11.03
C GLU A 232 11.89 15.47 9.70
N HIS A 233 12.34 15.99 8.55
CA HIS A 233 11.55 15.86 7.30
C HIS A 233 12.35 15.88 5.99
N PHE A 234 11.65 15.48 4.92
CA PHE A 234 11.99 15.77 3.53
C PHE A 234 10.99 16.79 2.96
N THR A 235 11.41 17.59 1.97
CA THR A 235 10.49 18.50 1.26
C THR A 235 9.65 17.74 0.22
N PRO A 236 8.47 18.27 -0.18
CA PRO A 236 7.71 17.71 -1.30
C PRO A 236 8.53 17.52 -2.59
N GLY A 237 9.44 18.45 -2.90
CA GLY A 237 10.35 18.36 -4.03
C GLY A 237 11.35 17.21 -3.91
N GLN A 238 11.90 16.97 -2.72
CA GLN A 238 12.78 15.82 -2.46
C GLN A 238 12.01 14.49 -2.63
N VAL A 239 10.78 14.42 -2.10
CA VAL A 239 9.90 13.25 -2.29
C VAL A 239 9.60 13.02 -3.77
N SER A 240 9.27 14.08 -4.51
CA SER A 240 9.05 14.02 -5.96
C SER A 240 10.30 13.49 -6.68
N ARG A 241 11.50 13.95 -6.32
CA ARG A 241 12.78 13.48 -6.88
C ARG A 241 12.98 11.98 -6.62
N MET A 242 12.82 11.52 -5.39
CA MET A 242 12.97 10.10 -5.04
C MET A 242 12.01 9.19 -5.83
N LYS A 243 10.74 9.60 -5.98
CA LYS A 243 9.76 8.83 -6.76
C LYS A 243 10.05 8.85 -8.27
N LYS A 244 10.48 10.00 -8.81
CA LYS A 244 10.86 10.15 -10.22
C LYS A 244 12.07 9.32 -10.63
N VAL A 245 13.05 9.19 -9.75
CA VAL A 245 14.28 8.42 -10.01
C VAL A 245 13.94 7.00 -10.44
N VAL A 246 12.88 6.39 -9.90
CA VAL A 246 12.42 5.04 -10.29
C VAL A 246 11.74 5.05 -11.66
N HIS A 247 10.83 5.98 -11.92
CA HIS A 247 10.04 6.01 -13.16
C HIS A 247 10.87 6.34 -14.40
N PHE A 248 11.79 7.30 -14.31
CA PHE A 248 12.64 7.67 -15.45
C PHE A 248 13.44 6.47 -15.98
N ILE A 249 13.81 5.53 -15.11
CA ILE A 249 14.51 4.30 -15.50
C ILE A 249 13.59 3.34 -16.27
N GLN A 250 12.27 3.35 -16.00
CA GLN A 250 11.29 2.53 -16.75
C GLN A 250 11.14 3.04 -18.20
N ASP A 251 11.08 4.36 -18.38
CA ASP A 251 10.91 4.99 -19.69
C ASP A 251 12.18 4.93 -20.57
N LEU A 252 13.36 4.96 -19.94
CA LEU A 252 14.65 4.93 -20.63
C LEU A 252 15.13 3.54 -21.10
N SER A 253 14.27 2.53 -21.16
CA SER A 253 14.64 1.16 -21.55
C SER A 253 15.26 1.00 -22.95
N GLY A 254 15.40 2.08 -23.72
CA GLY A 254 15.97 2.10 -25.07
C GLY A 254 17.37 2.71 -25.27
N SER A 255 17.82 3.80 -24.59
CA SER A 255 19.00 4.56 -25.08
C SER A 255 19.64 5.60 -24.13
N VAL A 256 20.13 5.27 -22.93
CA VAL A 256 21.07 6.16 -22.18
C VAL A 256 22.21 5.37 -21.54
N SER A 257 23.40 5.99 -21.46
CA SER A 257 24.70 5.40 -21.14
C SER A 257 25.00 5.18 -19.64
N PHE A 258 24.02 5.24 -18.74
CA PHE A 258 24.21 4.98 -17.31
C PHE A 258 23.13 4.02 -16.80
N ASP A 259 23.56 2.83 -16.38
CA ASP A 259 22.70 1.69 -16.03
C ASP A 259 22.14 1.83 -14.60
N TYR A 260 21.17 2.71 -14.40
CA TYR A 260 20.44 2.83 -13.12
C TYR A 260 19.44 1.68 -12.88
N ARG A 261 19.38 0.67 -13.76
CA ARG A 261 18.44 -0.47 -13.64
C ARG A 261 18.64 -1.25 -12.34
N PHE A 262 19.78 -1.09 -11.68
CA PHE A 262 20.00 -1.67 -10.36
C PHE A 262 18.93 -1.26 -9.35
N LEU A 263 18.43 -0.02 -9.38
CA LEU A 263 17.44 0.47 -8.40
C LEU A 263 16.06 -0.09 -8.72
N LEU A 264 15.69 -0.19 -10.02
CA LEU A 264 14.47 -0.91 -10.44
C LEU A 264 14.47 -2.35 -9.94
N ASN A 265 15.62 -3.02 -10.01
CA ASN A 265 15.73 -4.39 -9.50
C ASN A 265 15.51 -4.46 -7.99
N THR A 266 15.58 -3.36 -7.25
CA THR A 266 15.30 -3.32 -5.80
C THR A 266 13.84 -3.12 -5.45
N LEU A 267 12.99 -2.71 -6.40
CA LEU A 267 11.54 -2.61 -6.15
C LEU A 267 10.98 -3.96 -5.70
N SER A 268 10.05 -3.87 -4.77
CA SER A 268 9.25 -4.98 -4.30
C SER A 268 7.95 -5.06 -5.09
N ASP A 269 7.58 -6.28 -5.46
CA ASP A 269 6.29 -6.61 -6.06
C ASP A 269 5.15 -6.64 -5.01
N LYS A 270 5.47 -6.27 -3.76
CA LYS A 270 4.52 -6.09 -2.68
C LYS A 270 4.86 -4.90 -1.77
N LEU A 271 3.83 -4.30 -1.22
CA LEU A 271 3.86 -3.45 -0.03
C LEU A 271 3.40 -4.28 1.18
N ILE A 272 4.14 -4.24 2.27
CA ILE A 272 3.76 -4.90 3.53
C ILE A 272 3.49 -3.82 4.58
N ILE A 273 2.27 -3.81 5.09
CA ILE A 273 1.86 -2.95 6.21
C ILE A 273 2.18 -3.68 7.50
N THR A 274 3.25 -3.25 8.17
CA THR A 274 3.79 -3.83 9.41
C THR A 274 3.51 -3.01 10.67
N ALA A 275 2.87 -1.85 10.53
CA ALA A 275 2.37 -1.00 11.60
C ALA A 275 1.00 -0.42 11.21
N ASP A 276 0.23 0.08 12.18
CA ASP A 276 -1.01 0.80 11.88
C ASP A 276 -0.72 1.97 10.93
N THR A 277 -1.44 2.04 9.82
CA THR A 277 -1.17 2.97 8.72
C THR A 277 -2.47 3.61 8.25
N ASP A 278 -2.45 4.91 8.04
CA ASP A 278 -3.58 5.68 7.52
C ASP A 278 -3.24 6.22 6.12
N TRP A 279 -4.18 6.07 5.19
CA TRP A 279 -4.18 6.71 3.87
C TRP A 279 -5.35 7.69 3.80
N ASP A 280 -5.06 8.93 4.16
CA ASP A 280 -6.00 10.06 4.26
C ASP A 280 -5.88 11.06 3.11
N GLU A 281 -4.86 10.92 2.27
CA GLU A 281 -4.72 11.61 0.99
C GLU A 281 -4.83 10.63 -0.19
N PRO A 282 -5.13 11.13 -1.41
CA PRO A 282 -5.20 10.27 -2.59
C PRO A 282 -3.87 9.57 -2.87
N VAL A 283 -3.92 8.25 -3.09
CA VAL A 283 -2.74 7.42 -3.39
C VAL A 283 -2.96 6.60 -4.66
N GLU A 284 -1.88 6.41 -5.42
CA GLU A 284 -1.84 5.47 -6.54
C GLU A 284 -1.07 4.21 -6.11
N VAL A 285 -1.66 3.04 -6.33
CA VAL A 285 -1.15 1.76 -5.86
C VAL A 285 -0.61 0.98 -7.04
N CYS A 286 0.71 0.78 -7.06
CA CYS A 286 1.45 0.15 -8.16
C CYS A 286 2.01 -1.23 -7.81
N THR A 287 1.67 -1.76 -6.63
CA THR A 287 2.16 -3.04 -6.11
C THR A 287 1.07 -3.73 -5.28
N ASP A 288 1.16 -5.05 -5.08
CA ASP A 288 0.19 -5.76 -4.23
C ASP A 288 0.36 -5.34 -2.76
N VAL A 289 -0.73 -5.10 -2.05
CA VAL A 289 -0.69 -4.64 -0.65
C VAL A 289 -1.06 -5.77 0.30
N TYR A 290 -0.21 -6.03 1.29
CA TYR A 290 -0.42 -7.04 2.32
C TYR A 290 -0.47 -6.38 3.69
N VAL A 291 -1.56 -6.58 4.44
CA VAL A 291 -1.66 -6.13 5.83
C VAL A 291 -1.31 -7.30 6.74
N GLU A 292 -0.22 -7.17 7.48
CA GLU A 292 0.23 -8.17 8.46
C GLU A 292 -0.46 -7.97 9.80
N ALA A 293 -0.72 -9.06 10.50
CA ALA A 293 -1.27 -8.98 11.85
C ALA A 293 -0.24 -8.39 12.83
N PRO A 294 -0.67 -7.64 13.85
CA PRO A 294 -2.05 -7.31 14.20
C PRO A 294 -2.55 -5.97 13.61
N ASN A 295 -1.88 -5.48 12.57
CA ASN A 295 -1.98 -4.08 12.15
C ASN A 295 -3.27 -3.77 11.39
N THR A 296 -3.60 -2.48 11.36
CA THR A 296 -4.72 -1.90 10.64
C THR A 296 -4.26 -0.97 9.54
N LEU A 297 -4.78 -1.16 8.33
CA LEU A 297 -4.74 -0.15 7.27
C LEU A 297 -6.09 0.59 7.24
N THR A 298 -6.09 1.91 7.47
CA THR A 298 -7.28 2.76 7.34
C THR A 298 -7.18 3.57 6.06
N ILE A 299 -8.22 3.53 5.23
CA ILE A 299 -8.30 4.31 4.00
C ILE A 299 -9.52 5.23 4.11
N THR A 300 -9.28 6.54 4.11
CA THR A 300 -10.33 7.57 4.14
C THR A 300 -10.41 8.40 2.86
N SER A 301 -9.41 8.28 1.99
CA SER A 301 -9.34 8.96 0.69
C SER A 301 -9.44 7.99 -0.49
N THR A 302 -9.05 8.45 -1.68
CA THR A 302 -9.05 7.65 -2.91
C THR A 302 -7.78 6.82 -3.05
N ALA A 303 -7.92 5.51 -3.21
CA ALA A 303 -6.86 4.62 -3.67
C ALA A 303 -7.15 4.22 -5.14
N SER A 304 -6.33 4.73 -6.06
CA SER A 304 -6.33 4.35 -7.48
C SER A 304 -5.38 3.18 -7.70
N ILE A 305 -5.90 2.04 -8.14
CA ILE A 305 -5.18 0.76 -8.10
C ILE A 305 -4.94 0.27 -9.52
N HIS A 306 -3.67 0.07 -9.88
CA HIS A 306 -3.30 -0.40 -11.20
C HIS A 306 -3.85 -1.80 -11.51
N GLN A 307 -4.04 -2.05 -12.81
CA GLN A 307 -4.61 -3.28 -13.33
C GLN A 307 -3.96 -4.53 -12.71
N GLY A 308 -4.80 -5.46 -12.26
CA GLY A 308 -4.34 -6.76 -11.79
C GLY A 308 -3.70 -6.79 -10.40
N LEU A 309 -3.65 -5.67 -9.67
CA LEU A 309 -3.16 -5.62 -8.29
C LEU A 309 -4.26 -5.91 -7.27
N LYS A 310 -3.85 -6.30 -6.05
CA LYS A 310 -4.78 -6.67 -4.97
C LYS A 310 -4.35 -6.17 -3.60
N PHE A 311 -5.32 -6.21 -2.70
CA PHE A 311 -5.11 -6.08 -1.25
C PHE A 311 -5.31 -7.43 -0.59
N VAL A 312 -4.47 -7.76 0.38
CA VAL A 312 -4.53 -9.01 1.14
C VAL A 312 -4.55 -8.68 2.62
N ILE A 313 -5.64 -9.03 3.30
CA ILE A 313 -5.81 -8.87 4.74
C ILE A 313 -5.57 -10.23 5.38
N LYS A 314 -4.42 -10.38 6.04
CA LYS A 314 -4.03 -11.65 6.64
C LYS A 314 -4.84 -11.97 7.91
N PRO A 315 -4.88 -13.24 8.34
CA PRO A 315 -5.48 -13.63 9.62
C PRO A 315 -4.95 -12.78 10.78
N GLY A 316 -5.84 -12.05 11.48
CA GLY A 316 -5.50 -11.16 12.60
C GLY A 316 -5.21 -9.70 12.22
N ALA A 317 -5.13 -9.38 10.93
CA ALA A 317 -5.03 -8.00 10.43
C ALA A 317 -6.39 -7.39 10.09
N GLN A 318 -6.42 -6.07 9.92
CA GLN A 318 -7.62 -5.33 9.57
C GLN A 318 -7.41 -4.32 8.44
N LEU A 319 -8.39 -4.19 7.54
CA LEU A 319 -8.55 -3.01 6.69
C LEU A 319 -9.86 -2.30 7.03
N ARG A 320 -9.80 -0.97 7.14
CA ARG A 320 -10.95 -0.10 7.34
C ARG A 320 -11.06 0.85 6.15
N LEU A 321 -12.11 0.73 5.35
CA LEU A 321 -12.44 1.71 4.31
C LEU A 321 -13.55 2.62 4.85
N GLU A 322 -13.21 3.85 5.21
CA GLU A 322 -14.09 4.78 5.91
C GLU A 322 -14.31 6.06 5.10
N GLY A 323 -15.39 6.09 4.32
CA GLY A 323 -15.67 7.19 3.39
C GLY A 323 -14.74 7.25 2.15
N GLY A 324 -13.66 6.48 2.15
CA GLY A 324 -12.72 6.38 1.04
C GLY A 324 -13.27 5.63 -0.19
N THR A 325 -12.53 5.73 -1.29
CA THR A 325 -12.86 5.06 -2.57
C THR A 325 -11.68 4.19 -3.01
N MET A 326 -11.94 2.91 -3.29
CA MET A 326 -10.97 2.02 -3.96
C MET A 326 -11.44 1.77 -5.40
N THR A 327 -10.66 2.23 -6.37
CA THR A 327 -11.01 2.23 -7.80
C THR A 327 -9.80 1.81 -8.64
N ASP A 328 -10.00 1.52 -9.93
CA ASP A 328 -8.88 1.33 -10.86
C ASP A 328 -8.13 2.64 -11.14
N ALA A 329 -6.88 2.52 -11.61
CA ALA A 329 -6.05 3.64 -12.03
C ALA A 329 -6.35 4.12 -13.48
N GLY A 330 -7.40 3.61 -14.12
CA GLY A 330 -7.76 3.91 -15.51
C GLY A 330 -7.02 3.05 -16.55
N ASP A 331 -6.28 2.04 -16.11
CA ASP A 331 -5.55 1.09 -16.95
C ASP A 331 -6.21 -0.31 -17.00
N GLY A 332 -7.29 -0.52 -16.25
CA GLY A 332 -8.10 -1.73 -16.27
C GLY A 332 -8.43 -2.25 -14.87
N TYR A 333 -9.26 -3.29 -14.79
CA TYR A 333 -9.76 -3.79 -13.52
C TYR A 333 -8.62 -4.26 -12.61
N TRP A 334 -8.62 -3.78 -11.37
CA TRP A 334 -7.81 -4.36 -10.30
C TRP A 334 -8.44 -5.67 -9.82
N LYS A 335 -7.71 -6.50 -9.07
CA LYS A 335 -8.20 -7.83 -8.67
C LYS A 335 -9.25 -7.76 -7.56
N GLY A 336 -9.08 -6.86 -6.59
CA GLY A 336 -9.95 -6.75 -5.41
C GLY A 336 -9.24 -6.97 -4.08
N ILE A 337 -10.04 -7.17 -3.02
CA ILE A 337 -9.56 -7.39 -1.65
C ILE A 337 -9.73 -8.86 -1.26
N GLU A 338 -8.64 -9.52 -0.90
CA GLU A 338 -8.62 -10.87 -0.34
C GLU A 338 -8.59 -10.80 1.19
N VAL A 339 -9.67 -11.24 1.84
CA VAL A 339 -9.79 -11.29 3.31
C VAL A 339 -9.59 -12.73 3.76
N TRP A 340 -8.35 -13.06 4.13
CA TRP A 340 -7.95 -14.44 4.41
C TRP A 340 -8.44 -14.90 5.78
N GLY A 341 -8.73 -16.19 5.90
CA GLY A 341 -9.23 -16.79 7.13
C GLY A 341 -8.81 -18.24 7.36
N ASP A 342 -9.41 -18.84 8.38
CA ASP A 342 -9.42 -20.27 8.68
C ASP A 342 -10.87 -20.75 8.74
N ALA A 343 -11.23 -21.69 7.87
CA ALA A 343 -12.59 -22.18 7.69
C ALA A 343 -13.19 -22.80 8.96
N ASN A 344 -12.35 -23.19 9.93
CA ASN A 344 -12.73 -23.88 11.15
C ASN A 344 -12.59 -23.01 12.42
N ALA A 345 -11.96 -21.83 12.34
CA ALA A 345 -11.77 -20.95 13.48
C ALA A 345 -12.97 -20.01 13.70
N THR A 346 -13.34 -19.76 14.96
CA THR A 346 -14.44 -18.83 15.31
C THR A 346 -14.11 -17.38 14.95
N GLN A 347 -15.11 -16.62 14.52
CA GLN A 347 -15.02 -15.17 14.29
C GLN A 347 -15.23 -14.32 15.56
N ILE A 348 -15.63 -14.92 16.69
CA ILE A 348 -15.92 -14.21 17.95
C ILE A 348 -15.44 -15.00 19.17
N PRO A 349 -15.20 -14.34 20.33
CA PRO A 349 -15.30 -12.89 20.58
C PRO A 349 -14.10 -12.09 20.04
N ASN A 350 -12.91 -12.70 20.02
CA ASN A 350 -11.71 -12.16 19.38
C ASN A 350 -11.44 -13.00 18.14
N THR A 351 -11.43 -12.35 16.97
CA THR A 351 -11.26 -13.04 15.70
C THR A 351 -9.78 -13.16 15.37
N GLY A 352 -9.33 -14.37 15.01
CA GLY A 352 -8.04 -14.57 14.34
C GLY A 352 -8.17 -14.48 12.81
N GLN A 353 -9.36 -14.17 12.30
CA GLN A 353 -9.63 -14.03 10.87
C GLN A 353 -9.11 -12.68 10.37
N GLY A 354 -8.84 -12.57 9.07
CA GLY A 354 -8.69 -11.26 8.43
C GLY A 354 -10.02 -10.51 8.53
N LYS A 355 -9.95 -9.19 8.75
CA LYS A 355 -11.14 -8.36 8.97
C LYS A 355 -11.19 -7.18 8.03
N LEU A 356 -12.31 -7.02 7.35
CA LEU A 356 -12.60 -5.89 6.48
C LEU A 356 -13.80 -5.13 7.03
N TYR A 357 -13.60 -3.86 7.34
CA TYR A 357 -14.66 -2.91 7.66
C TYR A 357 -14.82 -1.93 6.50
N ILE A 358 -16.06 -1.69 6.09
CA ILE A 358 -16.40 -0.73 5.04
C ILE A 358 -17.57 0.12 5.55
N GLY A 359 -17.44 1.44 5.51
CA GLY A 359 -18.58 2.29 5.77
C GLY A 359 -18.35 3.78 5.58
N GLY A 360 -19.31 4.58 6.04
CA GLY A 360 -19.25 6.04 5.91
C GLY A 360 -19.42 6.53 4.48
N GLY A 361 -20.17 5.81 3.64
CA GLY A 361 -20.34 6.13 2.22
C GLY A 361 -19.21 5.60 1.32
N ALA A 362 -18.34 4.74 1.84
CA ALA A 362 -17.22 4.16 1.11
C ALA A 362 -17.62 3.46 -0.20
N VAL A 363 -16.73 3.52 -1.19
CA VAL A 363 -16.94 2.98 -2.55
C VAL A 363 -15.85 1.98 -2.91
N ILE A 364 -16.24 0.82 -3.45
CA ILE A 364 -15.33 -0.15 -4.08
C ILE A 364 -15.81 -0.39 -5.51
N GLU A 365 -14.97 -0.08 -6.49
CA GLU A 365 -15.36 -0.14 -7.91
C GLU A 365 -14.27 -0.61 -8.87
N TYR A 366 -14.70 -1.07 -10.04
CA TYR A 366 -13.85 -1.59 -11.13
C TYR A 366 -12.89 -2.71 -10.70
N ALA A 367 -13.31 -3.54 -9.73
CA ALA A 367 -12.60 -4.74 -9.33
C ALA A 367 -13.11 -5.99 -10.05
N THR A 368 -12.21 -6.93 -10.33
CA THR A 368 -12.58 -8.25 -10.89
C THR A 368 -13.38 -9.05 -9.85
N GLU A 369 -12.90 -9.09 -8.62
CA GLU A 369 -13.54 -9.73 -7.47
C GLU A 369 -13.42 -8.79 -6.26
N ALA A 370 -14.32 -7.82 -6.13
CA ALA A 370 -14.15 -6.69 -5.21
C ALA A 370 -13.80 -7.12 -3.77
N ILE A 371 -14.47 -8.17 -3.28
CA ILE A 371 -14.13 -8.83 -2.02
C ILE A 371 -14.18 -10.35 -2.20
N VAL A 372 -13.10 -11.04 -1.82
CA VAL A 372 -13.07 -12.50 -1.62
C VAL A 372 -12.72 -12.81 -0.17
N ALA A 373 -13.64 -13.44 0.56
CA ALA A 373 -13.46 -13.72 2.00
C ALA A 373 -12.76 -15.06 2.28
N PHE A 374 -11.71 -15.34 1.50
CA PHE A 374 -10.87 -16.54 1.59
C PHE A 374 -9.51 -16.28 0.91
N ASN A 375 -8.54 -17.17 1.10
CA ASN A 375 -7.30 -17.16 0.32
C ASN A 375 -7.50 -17.99 -0.97
N PRO A 376 -7.51 -17.37 -2.17
CA PRO A 376 -7.69 -18.08 -3.44
C PRO A 376 -6.48 -18.90 -3.87
N ASN A 377 -5.29 -18.61 -3.34
CA ASN A 377 -4.03 -19.26 -3.70
C ASN A 377 -3.25 -19.70 -2.44
N PRO A 378 -3.82 -20.57 -1.59
CA PRO A 378 -3.17 -20.96 -0.35
C PRO A 378 -2.00 -21.91 -0.60
N PRO A 379 -0.96 -21.88 0.24
CA PRO A 379 0.07 -22.92 0.23
C PRO A 379 -0.58 -24.29 0.38
N GLY A 380 -0.27 -25.22 -0.54
CA GLY A 380 -0.86 -26.57 -0.57
C GLY A 380 -2.18 -26.70 -1.33
N GLY A 381 -2.77 -25.58 -1.79
CA GLY A 381 -3.89 -25.56 -2.74
C GLY A 381 -5.28 -25.85 -2.16
N ASP A 382 -5.43 -26.04 -0.85
CA ASP A 382 -6.74 -26.23 -0.22
C ASP A 382 -7.46 -24.90 0.06
N VAL A 383 -8.10 -24.37 -0.98
CA VAL A 383 -8.89 -23.12 -0.94
C VAL A 383 -10.07 -23.22 0.04
N GLU A 384 -10.63 -24.41 0.24
CA GLU A 384 -11.81 -24.57 1.10
C GLU A 384 -11.46 -24.53 2.59
N ALA A 385 -10.17 -24.60 2.95
CA ALA A 385 -9.69 -24.43 4.31
C ALA A 385 -9.45 -22.95 4.70
N THR A 386 -9.48 -22.02 3.73
CA THR A 386 -9.05 -20.63 3.96
C THR A 386 -10.17 -19.61 4.02
N GLY A 387 -11.43 -20.07 3.99
CA GLY A 387 -12.59 -19.22 4.24
C GLY A 387 -12.65 -18.72 5.67
N GLY A 388 -13.62 -17.85 5.97
CA GLY A 388 -13.82 -17.32 7.33
C GLY A 388 -13.43 -15.87 7.52
N GLY A 389 -12.91 -15.20 6.48
CA GLY A 389 -12.71 -13.74 6.49
C GLY A 389 -13.97 -13.00 6.94
N LEU A 390 -13.80 -12.04 7.85
CA LEU A 390 -14.91 -11.28 8.43
C LEU A 390 -15.09 -9.95 7.68
N VAL A 391 -16.21 -9.79 6.99
CA VAL A 391 -16.54 -8.56 6.25
C VAL A 391 -17.75 -7.89 6.90
N LEU A 392 -17.59 -6.63 7.26
CA LEU A 392 -18.61 -5.79 7.86
C LEU A 392 -18.76 -4.53 7.00
N ALA A 393 -19.83 -4.45 6.22
CA ALA A 393 -20.11 -3.33 5.33
C ALA A 393 -21.40 -2.61 5.75
N PHE A 394 -21.32 -1.29 5.92
CA PHE A 394 -22.41 -0.44 6.36
C PHE A 394 -22.45 0.83 5.54
N ASP A 395 -23.58 1.15 4.91
CA ASP A 395 -23.71 2.41 4.14
C ASP A 395 -22.58 2.57 3.11
N SER A 396 -22.55 1.66 2.13
CA SER A 396 -21.41 1.53 1.20
C SER A 396 -21.84 1.13 -0.20
N TYR A 397 -20.99 1.40 -1.19
CA TYR A 397 -21.29 1.24 -2.61
C TYR A 397 -20.30 0.27 -3.28
N PHE A 398 -20.84 -0.72 -3.99
CA PHE A 398 -20.10 -1.65 -4.82
C PHE A 398 -20.54 -1.43 -6.28
N ARG A 399 -19.73 -0.70 -7.04
CA ARG A 399 -20.11 -0.22 -8.38
C ARG A 399 -19.25 -0.83 -9.47
N ASN A 400 -19.86 -1.31 -10.55
CA ASN A 400 -19.19 -1.79 -11.76
C ASN A 400 -18.08 -2.83 -11.52
N ASN A 401 -18.17 -3.59 -10.43
CA ASN A 401 -17.31 -4.75 -10.18
C ASN A 401 -17.78 -5.93 -11.03
N ALA A 402 -16.87 -6.76 -11.54
CA ALA A 402 -17.25 -7.96 -12.29
C ALA A 402 -17.98 -8.98 -11.40
N ARG A 403 -17.54 -9.09 -10.13
CA ARG A 403 -18.28 -9.64 -9.00
C ARG A 403 -17.95 -8.79 -7.77
N SER A 404 -18.95 -8.48 -6.94
CA SER A 404 -18.76 -7.63 -5.77
C SER A 404 -18.29 -8.40 -4.55
N VAL A 405 -18.85 -9.59 -4.29
CA VAL A 405 -18.51 -10.39 -3.10
C VAL A 405 -18.52 -11.88 -3.41
N GLU A 406 -17.47 -12.60 -3.01
CA GLU A 406 -17.46 -14.06 -2.94
C GLU A 406 -17.09 -14.59 -1.55
N TYR A 407 -17.90 -15.52 -1.07
CA TYR A 407 -17.60 -16.35 0.10
C TYR A 407 -17.43 -17.81 -0.30
N ARG A 408 -16.48 -18.46 0.37
CA ARG A 408 -16.24 -19.91 0.33
C ARG A 408 -16.56 -20.56 1.66
N ARG A 409 -16.33 -21.88 1.72
CA ARG A 409 -16.67 -22.72 2.86
C ARG A 409 -16.20 -22.12 4.18
N TYR A 410 -17.13 -22.06 5.13
CA TYR A 410 -16.86 -21.70 6.53
C TYR A 410 -17.77 -22.55 7.41
N GLU A 411 -17.19 -23.31 8.33
CA GLU A 411 -17.94 -24.28 9.16
C GLU A 411 -18.76 -23.59 10.25
N GLY A 412 -18.29 -22.44 10.72
CA GLY A 412 -18.92 -21.67 11.79
C GLY A 412 -20.12 -20.83 11.34
N GLN A 413 -20.74 -20.18 12.31
CA GLN A 413 -21.66 -19.07 12.06
C GLN A 413 -20.85 -17.87 11.56
N ASN A 414 -21.06 -17.45 10.32
CA ASN A 414 -20.47 -16.22 9.81
C ASN A 414 -21.21 -15.01 10.41
N TYR A 415 -20.46 -14.05 10.92
CA TYR A 415 -20.92 -12.79 11.51
C TYR A 415 -20.78 -11.62 10.54
N GLY A 416 -20.37 -11.87 9.29
CA GLY A 416 -20.32 -10.89 8.23
C GLY A 416 -21.71 -10.35 7.90
N ARG A 417 -21.78 -9.04 7.65
CA ARG A 417 -23.03 -8.31 7.44
C ARG A 417 -22.84 -7.20 6.43
N PHE A 418 -23.85 -7.04 5.59
CA PHE A 418 -23.99 -5.95 4.64
C PHE A 418 -25.30 -5.24 4.98
N VAL A 419 -25.22 -3.97 5.40
CA VAL A 419 -26.37 -3.19 5.84
C VAL A 419 -26.39 -1.86 5.12
N ASN A 420 -27.51 -1.52 4.51
CA ASN A 420 -27.64 -0.29 3.71
C ASN A 420 -26.58 -0.20 2.60
N CYS A 421 -26.23 -1.32 1.98
CA CYS A 421 -25.24 -1.36 0.90
C CYS A 421 -25.92 -1.34 -0.48
N THR A 422 -25.28 -0.70 -1.45
CA THR A 422 -25.75 -0.65 -2.84
C THR A 422 -24.77 -1.37 -3.76
N PHE A 423 -25.26 -2.37 -4.48
CA PHE A 423 -24.53 -3.15 -5.47
C PHE A 423 -25.10 -2.85 -6.86
N THR A 424 -24.31 -2.22 -7.73
CA THR A 424 -24.81 -1.70 -9.02
C THR A 424 -23.85 -1.98 -10.16
N ILE A 425 -24.41 -2.40 -11.28
CA ILE A 425 -23.77 -2.35 -12.60
C ILE A 425 -24.50 -1.28 -13.42
N ASP A 426 -23.78 -0.32 -14.00
CA ASP A 426 -24.34 0.71 -14.86
C ASP A 426 -23.62 0.77 -16.22
N GLY A 427 -23.85 1.85 -16.99
CA GLY A 427 -23.26 2.04 -18.31
C GLY A 427 -21.74 2.17 -18.32
N GLY A 428 -21.11 2.36 -17.16
CA GLY A 428 -19.67 2.40 -16.96
C GLY A 428 -19.02 1.02 -16.81
N HIS A 429 -19.77 -0.08 -16.74
CA HIS A 429 -19.18 -1.43 -16.63
C HIS A 429 -18.54 -1.89 -17.95
N TYR A 430 -17.29 -2.40 -17.91
CA TYR A 430 -16.54 -2.82 -19.10
C TYR A 430 -15.69 -4.08 -18.87
N GLY A 431 -15.15 -4.63 -19.96
CA GLY A 431 -14.09 -5.66 -19.94
C GLY A 431 -14.48 -7.06 -19.44
N HIS A 432 -15.54 -7.19 -18.64
CA HIS A 432 -15.89 -8.42 -17.94
C HIS A 432 -17.37 -8.77 -18.06
N PRO A 433 -17.73 -10.06 -18.23
CA PRO A 433 -19.13 -10.46 -18.19
C PRO A 433 -19.66 -10.40 -16.75
N PHE A 434 -20.74 -9.66 -16.54
CA PHE A 434 -21.44 -9.68 -15.27
C PHE A 434 -22.25 -10.96 -15.09
N ARG A 435 -22.05 -11.65 -13.95
CA ARG A 435 -22.76 -12.90 -13.62
C ARG A 435 -23.61 -12.77 -12.37
N GLU A 436 -23.03 -12.24 -11.30
CA GLU A 436 -23.73 -11.98 -10.04
C GLU A 436 -23.01 -10.91 -9.23
N HIS A 437 -23.74 -10.19 -8.37
CA HIS A 437 -23.12 -9.30 -7.38
C HIS A 437 -22.48 -10.11 -6.25
N VAL A 438 -23.24 -11.04 -5.67
CA VAL A 438 -22.82 -11.83 -4.52
C VAL A 438 -22.85 -13.31 -4.85
N LYS A 439 -21.76 -14.00 -4.54
CA LYS A 439 -21.62 -15.45 -4.68
C LYS A 439 -21.31 -16.10 -3.34
N LEU A 440 -22.15 -17.04 -2.91
CA LEU A 440 -22.02 -17.72 -1.62
C LEU A 440 -21.86 -19.23 -1.83
N ASN A 441 -20.78 -19.83 -1.34
CA ASN A 441 -20.58 -21.27 -1.46
C ASN A 441 -20.17 -21.89 -0.12
N GLY A 442 -20.98 -22.79 0.44
CA GLY A 442 -20.62 -23.51 1.67
C GLY A 442 -20.55 -22.65 2.94
N VAL A 443 -21.22 -21.50 2.97
CA VAL A 443 -21.17 -20.53 4.08
C VAL A 443 -22.53 -20.40 4.76
N ARG A 444 -22.53 -20.16 6.07
CA ARG A 444 -23.76 -19.97 6.86
C ARG A 444 -23.75 -18.66 7.63
N GLY A 445 -24.90 -18.01 7.75
CA GLY A 445 -25.11 -16.92 8.71
C GLY A 445 -24.99 -15.49 8.19
N LEU A 446 -24.59 -15.30 6.93
CA LEU A 446 -24.46 -13.97 6.32
C LEU A 446 -25.81 -13.23 6.24
N GLN A 447 -25.76 -11.91 6.43
CA GLN A 447 -26.94 -11.05 6.42
C GLN A 447 -26.80 -9.90 5.42
N PHE A 448 -27.85 -9.69 4.64
CA PHE A 448 -28.02 -8.55 3.73
C PHE A 448 -29.29 -7.81 4.15
N ILE A 449 -29.15 -6.61 4.72
CA ILE A 449 -30.24 -5.86 5.32
C ILE A 449 -30.32 -4.47 4.68
N ASP A 450 -31.51 -4.10 4.21
CA ASP A 450 -31.75 -2.84 3.51
C ASP A 450 -30.77 -2.59 2.33
N CYS A 451 -30.40 -3.66 1.60
CA CYS A 451 -29.44 -3.59 0.49
C CYS A 451 -30.12 -3.47 -0.88
N THR A 452 -29.52 -2.73 -1.79
CA THR A 452 -29.96 -2.64 -3.19
C THR A 452 -29.05 -3.46 -4.11
N PHE A 453 -29.62 -4.27 -4.99
CA PHE A 453 -28.91 -5.00 -6.04
C PHE A 453 -29.50 -4.64 -7.40
N SER A 454 -28.70 -4.03 -8.28
CA SER A 454 -29.17 -3.56 -9.58
C SER A 454 -28.23 -3.85 -10.75
N ASN A 455 -28.82 -3.94 -11.95
CA ASN A 455 -28.10 -3.89 -13.21
C ASN A 455 -28.80 -2.94 -14.19
N ASP A 456 -28.35 -1.69 -14.14
CA ASP A 456 -28.87 -0.53 -14.86
C ASP A 456 -28.27 -0.35 -16.28
N THR A 457 -27.55 -1.35 -16.80
CA THR A 457 -27.08 -1.35 -18.20
C THR A 457 -28.25 -1.28 -19.21
N GLY A 458 -27.99 -0.79 -20.42
CA GLY A 458 -29.01 -0.54 -21.45
C GLY A 458 -29.93 -1.72 -21.82
N THR A 459 -31.10 -1.38 -22.35
CA THR A 459 -32.26 -2.25 -22.60
C THR A 459 -32.19 -2.97 -23.95
N GLY A 460 -31.38 -4.03 -24.05
CA GLY A 460 -31.80 -5.16 -24.88
C GLY A 460 -32.88 -5.92 -24.10
N ASP A 461 -34.03 -6.24 -24.72
CA ASP A 461 -35.17 -6.99 -24.15
C ASP A 461 -34.84 -8.43 -23.66
N VAL A 462 -33.56 -8.72 -23.44
CA VAL A 462 -33.07 -10.04 -23.12
C VAL A 462 -32.35 -9.95 -21.77
N PHE A 463 -32.91 -10.59 -20.75
CA PHE A 463 -32.26 -10.77 -19.45
C PHE A 463 -30.96 -11.58 -19.53
N LEU A 464 -30.59 -12.09 -20.70
CA LEU A 464 -29.28 -12.69 -20.97
C LEU A 464 -28.20 -11.62 -20.74
N GLY A 465 -27.34 -11.86 -19.73
CA GLY A 465 -26.28 -10.91 -19.33
C GLY A 465 -26.65 -9.99 -18.17
N LYS A 466 -27.91 -10.01 -17.69
CA LYS A 466 -28.33 -9.20 -16.53
C LYS A 466 -27.92 -9.78 -15.17
N GLY A 467 -27.46 -11.03 -15.13
CA GLY A 467 -26.89 -11.67 -13.94
C GLY A 467 -27.84 -11.82 -12.75
N ALA A 468 -27.30 -12.15 -11.58
CA ALA A 468 -28.04 -12.32 -10.34
C ALA A 468 -27.67 -11.27 -9.27
N GLY A 469 -28.60 -10.98 -8.36
CA GLY A 469 -28.26 -10.23 -7.14
C GLY A 469 -27.43 -11.11 -6.21
N ILE A 470 -28.00 -12.25 -5.81
CA ILE A 470 -27.31 -13.26 -4.99
C ILE A 470 -27.39 -14.62 -5.70
N HIS A 471 -26.24 -15.26 -5.83
CA HIS A 471 -26.11 -16.65 -6.29
C HIS A 471 -25.49 -17.49 -5.18
N SER A 472 -26.15 -18.56 -4.76
CA SER A 472 -25.65 -19.41 -3.67
C SER A 472 -25.64 -20.89 -4.02
N LEU A 473 -24.70 -21.64 -3.43
CA LEU A 473 -24.61 -23.09 -3.44
C LEU A 473 -24.28 -23.60 -2.04
N ASP A 474 -25.08 -24.52 -1.49
CA ASP A 474 -24.85 -25.10 -0.16
C ASP A 474 -24.65 -24.02 0.93
N ALA A 475 -25.44 -22.93 0.89
CA ALA A 475 -25.26 -21.79 1.78
C ALA A 475 -26.56 -21.38 2.49
N ASN A 476 -26.41 -20.91 3.74
CA ASN A 476 -27.47 -20.34 4.56
C ASN A 476 -27.22 -18.83 4.74
N PHE A 477 -28.21 -18.02 4.39
CA PHE A 477 -28.12 -16.56 4.49
C PHE A 477 -29.51 -15.95 4.74
N ALA A 478 -29.51 -14.70 5.20
CA ALA A 478 -30.71 -13.92 5.43
C ALA A 478 -30.69 -12.63 4.60
N VAL A 479 -31.79 -12.37 3.91
CA VAL A 479 -32.09 -11.12 3.21
C VAL A 479 -33.28 -10.47 3.90
N GLY A 480 -33.16 -9.21 4.30
CA GLY A 480 -34.14 -8.55 5.17
C GLY A 480 -34.22 -7.05 4.99
N GLY A 481 -35.23 -6.43 5.62
CA GLY A 481 -35.35 -4.97 5.68
C GLY A 481 -36.14 -4.38 4.51
N SER A 482 -37.02 -3.42 4.79
CA SER A 482 -37.93 -2.83 3.82
C SER A 482 -37.23 -2.00 2.74
N GLY A 483 -35.97 -1.61 2.97
CA GLY A 483 -35.12 -0.97 1.96
C GLY A 483 -34.52 -1.97 0.97
N THR A 484 -34.58 -3.28 1.24
CA THR A 484 -33.93 -4.25 0.35
C THR A 484 -34.65 -4.36 -0.99
N THR A 485 -33.90 -4.15 -2.07
CA THR A 485 -34.43 -4.14 -3.44
C THR A 485 -33.54 -4.92 -4.40
N PHE A 486 -34.16 -5.76 -5.22
CA PHE A 486 -33.53 -6.39 -6.39
C PHE A 486 -34.17 -5.85 -7.65
N GLN A 487 -33.38 -5.26 -8.55
CA GLN A 487 -33.94 -4.59 -9.73
C GLN A 487 -33.15 -4.82 -11.02
N LYS A 488 -33.85 -5.03 -12.14
CA LYS A 488 -33.27 -5.11 -13.50
C LYS A 488 -32.22 -6.21 -13.69
N LEU A 489 -32.25 -7.24 -12.85
CA LEU A 489 -31.41 -8.43 -12.91
C LEU A 489 -32.15 -9.57 -13.61
N ARG A 490 -31.41 -10.60 -14.03
CA ARG A 490 -32.02 -11.86 -14.48
C ARG A 490 -32.64 -12.59 -13.30
N PHE A 491 -31.88 -12.73 -12.22
CA PHE A 491 -32.33 -13.37 -10.99
C PHE A 491 -32.18 -12.40 -9.82
N GLY A 492 -33.19 -12.25 -8.98
CA GLY A 492 -32.99 -11.59 -7.68
C GLY A 492 -32.09 -12.45 -6.80
N VAL A 493 -32.58 -13.66 -6.49
CA VAL A 493 -31.84 -14.70 -5.76
C VAL A 493 -31.89 -16.01 -6.52
N ARG A 494 -30.73 -16.62 -6.76
CA ARG A 494 -30.58 -17.98 -7.28
C ARG A 494 -29.86 -18.84 -6.26
N ALA A 495 -30.55 -19.82 -5.68
CA ALA A 495 -30.00 -20.67 -4.62
C ALA A 495 -30.03 -22.14 -5.01
N GLY A 496 -28.88 -22.81 -4.95
CA GLY A 496 -28.72 -24.24 -5.21
C GLY A 496 -28.28 -25.02 -3.98
N ALA A 497 -28.51 -26.34 -3.98
CA ALA A 497 -27.91 -27.25 -3.02
C ALA A 497 -27.44 -28.57 -3.68
N ALA A 498 -26.20 -28.97 -3.39
CA ALA A 498 -25.58 -30.23 -3.80
C ALA A 498 -25.35 -31.18 -2.61
N LYS A 499 -25.18 -30.65 -1.38
CA LYS A 499 -24.87 -31.42 -0.17
C LYS A 499 -25.86 -31.10 0.96
N GLY A 500 -27.06 -31.67 0.88
CA GLY A 500 -28.09 -31.48 1.90
C GLY A 500 -28.77 -30.12 1.83
N ALA A 501 -29.92 -30.01 2.49
CA ALA A 501 -30.76 -28.83 2.41
C ALA A 501 -30.30 -27.70 3.34
N GLU A 502 -29.53 -26.75 2.83
CA GLU A 502 -29.31 -25.47 3.51
C GLU A 502 -30.47 -24.52 3.20
N GLY A 503 -31.23 -24.14 4.23
CA GLY A 503 -32.31 -23.16 4.09
C GLY A 503 -31.76 -21.73 4.00
N PHE A 504 -32.48 -20.83 3.36
CA PHE A 504 -32.22 -19.38 3.37
C PHE A 504 -33.51 -18.62 3.70
N MET A 505 -33.38 -17.37 4.14
CA MET A 505 -34.53 -16.52 4.46
C MET A 505 -34.52 -15.23 3.64
N ILE A 506 -35.67 -14.88 3.08
CA ILE A 506 -35.91 -13.59 2.43
C ILE A 506 -37.17 -12.98 3.04
N ARG A 507 -37.06 -11.75 3.54
CA ARG A 507 -38.13 -11.05 4.27
C ARG A 507 -38.16 -9.57 3.91
N ASP A 508 -39.35 -9.03 3.67
CA ASP A 508 -39.58 -7.60 3.39
C ASP A 508 -38.81 -7.01 2.20
N ALA A 509 -38.35 -7.85 1.26
CA ALA A 509 -37.63 -7.40 0.07
C ALA A 509 -38.57 -7.03 -1.08
N THR A 510 -38.14 -6.09 -1.92
CA THR A 510 -38.83 -5.72 -3.17
C THR A 510 -38.08 -6.28 -4.38
N PHE A 511 -38.80 -6.97 -5.26
CA PHE A 511 -38.30 -7.52 -6.51
C PHE A 511 -38.96 -6.78 -7.67
N ARG A 512 -38.16 -6.08 -8.49
CA ARG A 512 -38.68 -5.20 -9.55
C ARG A 512 -38.00 -5.45 -10.90
N GLU A 513 -38.78 -5.61 -11.96
CA GLU A 513 -38.22 -5.72 -13.33
C GLU A 513 -37.17 -6.84 -13.48
N LEU A 514 -37.50 -8.06 -13.03
CA LEU A 514 -36.61 -9.24 -13.05
C LEU A 514 -37.14 -10.34 -13.98
N GLU A 515 -36.29 -11.22 -14.51
CA GLU A 515 -36.76 -12.46 -15.18
C GLU A 515 -37.39 -13.40 -14.14
N LYS A 516 -36.70 -13.60 -13.01
CA LYS A 516 -37.18 -14.37 -11.87
C LYS A 516 -36.77 -13.71 -10.56
N GLY A 517 -37.72 -13.53 -9.64
CA GLY A 517 -37.42 -13.01 -8.30
C GLY A 517 -36.52 -13.96 -7.50
N VAL A 518 -37.00 -15.18 -7.26
CA VAL A 518 -36.28 -16.23 -6.51
C VAL A 518 -36.33 -17.54 -7.29
N LEU A 519 -35.17 -18.15 -7.53
CA LEU A 519 -35.01 -19.48 -8.09
C LEU A 519 -34.29 -20.37 -7.07
N ALA A 520 -34.94 -21.44 -6.62
CA ALA A 520 -34.34 -22.44 -5.74
C ALA A 520 -34.17 -23.76 -6.50
N GLU A 521 -32.97 -24.32 -6.53
CA GLU A 521 -32.63 -25.56 -7.26
C GLU A 521 -32.12 -26.59 -6.24
N ALA A 522 -32.96 -27.56 -5.85
CA ALA A 522 -32.66 -28.56 -4.80
C ALA A 522 -32.41 -28.00 -3.37
N ALA A 523 -32.48 -26.68 -3.18
CA ALA A 523 -32.49 -26.07 -1.85
C ALA A 523 -33.83 -26.31 -1.14
N ASN A 524 -33.80 -26.81 0.10
CA ASN A 524 -35.01 -27.03 0.91
C ASN A 524 -34.99 -26.19 2.19
N HIS A 525 -36.13 -26.11 2.89
CA HIS A 525 -36.28 -25.37 4.15
C HIS A 525 -36.02 -23.85 4.07
N PHE A 526 -36.15 -23.25 2.88
CA PHE A 526 -36.08 -21.80 2.72
C PHE A 526 -37.44 -21.14 3.01
N THR A 527 -37.41 -19.85 3.36
CA THR A 527 -38.61 -19.04 3.64
C THR A 527 -38.55 -17.72 2.88
N VAL A 528 -39.59 -17.41 2.11
CA VAL A 528 -39.77 -16.11 1.44
C VAL A 528 -41.08 -15.50 1.94
N THR A 529 -41.03 -14.40 2.66
CA THR A 529 -42.22 -13.80 3.30
C THR A 529 -42.24 -12.28 3.21
N ARG A 530 -43.44 -11.68 3.18
CA ARG A 530 -43.63 -10.22 3.16
C ARG A 530 -42.87 -9.48 2.06
N CYS A 531 -42.57 -10.16 0.95
CA CYS A 531 -41.88 -9.54 -0.18
C CYS A 531 -42.89 -8.92 -1.15
N THR A 532 -42.47 -7.84 -1.82
CA THR A 532 -43.23 -7.22 -2.90
C THR A 532 -42.64 -7.67 -4.23
N LEU A 533 -43.50 -8.06 -5.18
CA LEU A 533 -43.11 -8.35 -6.55
C LEU A 533 -43.77 -7.32 -7.47
N ASP A 534 -42.95 -6.44 -8.04
CA ASP A 534 -43.35 -5.45 -9.03
C ASP A 534 -42.97 -5.94 -10.44
N VAL A 535 -43.97 -6.52 -11.10
CA VAL A 535 -43.84 -7.01 -12.47
C VAL A 535 -44.07 -5.82 -13.41
N GLY A 536 -42.98 -5.11 -13.74
CA GLY A 536 -43.01 -4.12 -14.82
C GLY A 536 -43.58 -4.72 -16.11
N GLY A 537 -44.32 -3.93 -16.88
CA GLY A 537 -45.03 -4.41 -18.07
C GLY A 537 -44.11 -4.83 -19.22
N HIS A 538 -43.59 -6.06 -19.20
CA HIS A 538 -42.87 -6.65 -20.32
C HIS A 538 -43.43 -8.01 -20.73
N VAL A 539 -43.38 -8.24 -22.05
CA VAL A 539 -44.03 -9.32 -22.78
C VAL A 539 -43.12 -10.55 -22.80
N SER A 540 -43.01 -11.28 -21.69
CA SER A 540 -42.42 -12.62 -21.68
C SER A 540 -43.49 -13.66 -21.35
N ASN A 541 -43.52 -14.76 -22.10
CA ASN A 541 -44.50 -15.85 -21.97
C ASN A 541 -44.27 -16.76 -20.74
N LEU A 542 -43.41 -16.35 -19.81
CA LEU A 542 -43.10 -17.10 -18.59
C LEU A 542 -43.57 -16.30 -17.38
N PRO A 543 -44.30 -16.91 -16.43
CA PRO A 543 -44.71 -16.21 -15.23
C PRO A 543 -43.46 -15.73 -14.46
N PRO A 544 -43.43 -14.46 -14.01
CA PRO A 544 -42.29 -13.83 -13.32
C PRO A 544 -41.98 -14.44 -11.94
N PHE A 545 -42.80 -15.40 -11.51
CA PHE A 545 -42.60 -16.17 -10.29
C PHE A 545 -42.67 -17.66 -10.63
N LEU A 546 -41.50 -18.31 -10.64
CA LEU A 546 -41.40 -19.75 -10.62
C LEU A 546 -40.50 -20.16 -9.45
N VAL A 547 -41.12 -20.42 -8.29
CA VAL A 547 -40.52 -21.30 -7.30
C VAL A 547 -40.75 -22.72 -7.82
N SER A 548 -39.83 -23.22 -8.63
CA SER A 548 -39.77 -24.65 -8.95
C SER A 548 -38.95 -25.35 -7.88
N GLN A 549 -39.50 -26.38 -7.23
CA GLN A 549 -38.71 -27.38 -6.51
C GLN A 549 -38.05 -28.35 -7.48
#